data_AF-A0A8S4S646-F1
#
_entry.id   AF-A0A8S4S646-F1
#
_cell.length_a   1.000
_cell.length_b   1.000
_cell.length_c   1.000
_cell.angle_alpha   90.00
_cell.angle_beta   90.00
_cell.angle_gamma   90.00
#
_symmetry.space_group_name_H-M   'P 1'
#
loop_
_entity.id
_entity.type
_entity.pdbx_description
1 polymer ?
#
loop_
_entity_poly.entity_id
_entity_poly.type
_entity_poly.pdbx_seq_one_letter_code
_entity_poly.pdbx_strand_id
1 'polypeptide(L)'
;MADLEAVLADVSYLMAMEKSKCTPAARASKKIVLPDPSVRSVMHKYMEKKNEVNFDKIFNQVLDLMNLIGDRGQYSSADSNKHLI
;
A
#
# COMPACT_ATOMS: atom_id res chain seq x y z
N MET A 1 9.18 38.86 6.18
CA MET A 1 8.62 38.22 4.97
C MET A 1 8.06 36.81 5.25
N ALA A 2 7.64 36.49 6.48
CA ALA A 2 7.05 35.18 6.79
C ALA A 2 5.57 35.06 6.36
N ASP A 3 4.85 36.18 6.36
CA ASP A 3 3.41 36.20 6.10
C ASP A 3 3.08 35.79 4.66
N LEU A 4 3.89 36.22 3.69
CA LEU A 4 3.70 35.85 2.29
C LEU A 4 3.99 34.37 2.02
N GLU A 5 5.03 33.80 2.64
CA GLU A 5 5.38 32.39 2.48
C GLU A 5 4.32 31.46 3.08
N ALA A 6 3.70 31.86 4.20
CA ALA A 6 2.59 31.12 4.80
C ALA A 6 1.36 31.09 3.89
N VAL A 7 0.97 32.25 3.32
CA VAL A 7 -0.15 32.34 2.37
C VAL A 7 0.12 31.52 1.11
N LEU A 8 1.35 31.56 0.59
CA LEU A 8 1.73 30.77 -0.58
C LEU A 8 1.71 29.26 -0.30
N ALA A 9 2.09 28.83 0.91
CA ALA A 9 2.02 27.44 1.33
C ALA A 9 0.58 26.93 1.37
N ASP A 10 -0.33 27.72 1.94
CA ASP A 10 -1.75 27.35 2.05
C ASP A 10 -2.45 27.29 0.69
N VAL A 11 -2.19 28.28 -0.18
CA VAL A 11 -2.73 28.30 -1.55
C VAL A 11 -2.18 27.13 -2.37
N SER A 12 -0.88 26.81 -2.24
CA SER A 12 -0.27 25.67 -2.91
C SER A 12 -0.87 24.34 -2.43
N TYR A 13 -1.15 24.21 -1.13
CA TYR A 13 -1.77 23.02 -0.57
C TYR A 13 -3.22 22.84 -1.04
N LEU A 14 -4.03 23.90 -1.01
CA LEU A 14 -5.41 23.86 -1.52
C LEU A 14 -5.45 23.55 -3.01
N MET A 15 -4.59 24.18 -3.83
CA MET A 15 -4.47 23.83 -5.25
C MET A 15 -4.01 22.39 -5.45
N ALA A 16 -3.14 21.85 -4.59
CA ALA A 16 -2.73 20.46 -4.64
C ALA A 16 -3.88 19.52 -4.27
N MET A 17 -4.70 19.86 -3.27
CA MET A 17 -5.91 19.10 -2.90
C MET A 17 -6.99 19.14 -4.00
N GLU A 18 -7.14 20.25 -4.69
CA GLU A 18 -8.08 20.40 -5.80
C GLU A 18 -7.61 19.61 -7.04
N LYS A 19 -6.29 19.58 -7.30
CA LYS A 19 -5.70 18.78 -8.37
C LYS A 19 -5.61 17.29 -8.03
N SER A 20 -5.56 16.89 -6.76
CA SER A 20 -5.35 15.50 -6.34
C SER A 20 -6.60 14.62 -6.36
N LYS A 21 -7.81 15.19 -6.49
CA LYS A 21 -9.08 14.43 -6.60
C LYS A 21 -9.19 13.59 -7.88
N CYS A 22 -8.30 13.80 -8.86
CA CYS A 22 -8.18 12.98 -10.07
C CYS A 22 -6.72 12.73 -10.43
N THR A 23 -5.88 12.39 -9.45
CA THR A 23 -4.53 11.89 -9.72
C THR A 23 -4.36 10.54 -9.05
N PRO A 24 -4.45 9.41 -9.77
CA PRO A 24 -4.00 8.14 -9.22
C PRO A 24 -2.49 8.27 -9.01
N ALA A 25 -2.08 8.55 -7.78
CA ALA A 25 -0.70 8.49 -7.27
C ALA A 25 0.36 8.70 -8.36
N ALA A 26 0.33 9.86 -9.03
CA ALA A 26 1.26 10.21 -10.10
C ALA A 26 2.62 10.58 -9.49
N ARG A 27 3.24 9.63 -8.78
CA ARG A 27 4.70 9.56 -8.75
C ARG A 27 5.14 9.50 -10.22
N ALA A 28 6.23 10.16 -10.57
CA ALA A 28 6.91 9.99 -11.86
C ALA A 28 7.28 8.50 -12.03
N SER A 29 6.32 7.70 -12.48
CA SER A 29 6.38 6.25 -12.43
C SER A 29 6.74 5.81 -13.83
N LYS A 30 8.01 5.44 -14.04
CA LYS A 30 8.29 4.42 -15.06
C LYS A 30 7.29 3.31 -14.76
N LYS A 31 6.34 3.08 -15.68
CA LYS A 31 5.28 2.07 -15.55
C LYS A 31 5.87 0.86 -14.83
N ILE A 32 5.37 0.53 -13.63
CA ILE A 32 5.87 -0.64 -12.91
C ILE A 32 5.44 -1.84 -13.75
N VAL A 33 6.39 -2.38 -14.51
CA VAL A 33 6.18 -3.57 -15.32
C VAL A 33 6.38 -4.75 -14.39
N LEU A 34 5.31 -5.54 -14.23
CA LEU A 34 5.43 -6.81 -13.53
C LEU A 34 6.33 -7.74 -14.35
N PRO A 35 7.23 -8.48 -13.69
CA PRO A 35 8.03 -9.50 -14.38
C PRO A 35 7.13 -10.58 -14.97
N ASP A 36 7.64 -11.26 -16.00
CA ASP A 36 6.95 -12.35 -16.66
C ASP A 36 6.57 -13.48 -15.67
N PRO A 37 5.40 -14.13 -15.82
CA PRO A 37 4.97 -15.20 -14.93
C PRO A 37 5.96 -16.38 -14.78
N SER A 38 6.85 -16.61 -15.74
CA SER A 38 7.91 -17.63 -15.67
C SER A 38 8.83 -17.47 -14.45
N VAL A 39 8.95 -16.25 -13.90
CA VAL A 39 9.75 -15.96 -12.71
C VAL A 39 9.18 -16.65 -11.45
N ARG A 40 7.92 -17.10 -11.48
CA ARG A 40 7.26 -17.80 -10.36
C ARG A 40 8.08 -18.96 -9.81
N SER A 41 8.61 -19.84 -10.66
CA SER A 41 9.32 -21.05 -10.21
C SER A 41 10.61 -20.73 -9.45
N VAL A 42 11.30 -19.67 -9.85
CA VAL A 42 12.51 -19.18 -9.16
C VAL A 42 12.14 -18.53 -7.84
N MET A 43 11.12 -17.67 -7.85
CA MET A 43 10.66 -16.95 -6.67
C MET A 43 10.08 -17.89 -5.61
N HIS A 44 9.35 -18.92 -6.01
CA HIS A 44 8.81 -19.91 -5.08
C HIS A 44 9.93 -20.63 -4.32
N LYS A 45 10.94 -21.15 -5.03
CA LYS A 45 12.12 -21.79 -4.41
C LYS A 45 12.92 -20.84 -3.52
N TYR A 46 12.99 -19.56 -3.90
CA TYR A 46 13.65 -18.54 -3.10
C TYR A 46 12.91 -18.28 -1.78
N MET A 47 11.58 -18.12 -1.84
CA MET A 47 10.74 -17.88 -0.66
C MET A 47 10.65 -19.12 0.24
N GLU A 48 10.68 -20.33 -0.32
CA GLU A 48 10.80 -21.58 0.43
C GLU A 48 12.09 -21.60 1.26
N LYS A 49 13.24 -21.27 0.66
CA LYS A 49 14.53 -21.20 1.39
C LYS A 49 14.52 -20.16 2.51
N LYS A 50 13.76 -19.08 2.35
CA LYS A 50 13.56 -18.06 3.37
C LYS A 50 12.49 -18.41 4.41
N ASN A 51 11.79 -19.54 4.26
CA ASN A 51 10.64 -19.93 5.09
C ASN A 51 9.56 -18.84 5.13
N GLU A 52 9.34 -18.15 4.00
CA GLU A 52 8.33 -17.09 3.85
C GLU A 52 7.04 -17.61 3.19
N VAL A 53 7.02 -18.86 2.72
CA VAL A 53 5.82 -19.54 2.20
C VAL A 53 4.99 -20.13 3.35
N ASN A 54 4.57 -19.28 4.30
CA ASN A 54 3.64 -19.65 5.36
C ASN A 54 2.36 -18.82 5.26
N PHE A 55 1.21 -19.41 5.59
CA PHE A 55 -0.10 -18.77 5.52
C PHE A 55 -0.11 -17.45 6.27
N ASP A 56 0.37 -17.42 7.52
CA ASP A 56 0.34 -16.22 8.35
C ASP A 56 1.11 -15.06 7.72
N LYS A 57 2.29 -15.34 7.14
CA LYS A 57 3.14 -14.32 6.52
C LYS A 57 2.51 -13.76 5.25
N ILE A 58 1.96 -14.63 4.41
CA ILE A 58 1.32 -14.24 3.15
C ILE A 58 0.02 -13.48 3.43
N PHE A 59 -0.80 -13.99 4.34
CA PHE A 59 -2.10 -13.42 4.67
C PHE A 59 -1.96 -12.04 5.33
N ASN A 60 -1.05 -11.90 6.30
CA ASN A 60 -0.80 -10.60 6.93
C ASN A 60 -0.27 -9.56 5.95
N GLN A 61 0.60 -9.95 5.00
CA GLN A 61 1.08 -9.04 3.96
C GLN A 61 -0.04 -8.57 3.02
N VAL A 62 -1.00 -9.45 2.68
CA VAL A 62 -2.17 -9.07 1.86
C VAL A 62 -3.10 -8.14 2.63
N LEU A 63 -3.30 -8.39 3.93
CA LEU A 63 -4.06 -7.48 4.79
C LEU A 63 -3.40 -6.11 4.90
N ASP A 64 -2.09 -6.05 5.06
CA ASP A 64 -1.34 -4.78 5.09
C ASP A 64 -1.50 -3.99 3.79
N LEU A 65 -1.45 -4.67 2.64
CA LEU A 65 -1.68 -4.04 1.35
C LEU A 65 -3.13 -3.54 1.22
N MET A 66 -4.11 -4.31 1.67
CA MET A 66 -5.52 -3.92 1.67
C MET A 66 -5.78 -2.75 2.62
N ASN A 67 -5.18 -2.74 3.81
CA ASN A 67 -5.27 -1.65 4.79
C ASN A 67 -4.59 -0.37 4.29
N LEU A 68 -3.54 -0.48 3.48
CA LEU A 68 -2.88 0.67 2.87
C LEU A 68 -3.73 1.30 1.75
N ILE A 69 -4.56 0.50 1.07
CA ILE A 69 -5.40 0.94 -0.06
C ILE A 69 -6.81 1.33 0.41
N GLY A 70 -7.31 0.70 1.48
CA GLY A 70 -8.62 0.93 2.07
C GLY A 70 -8.54 1.91 3.23
N ASP A 71 -9.18 3.06 3.07
CA ASP A 71 -9.36 4.05 4.13
C ASP A 71 -9.94 3.38 5.40
N ARG A 72 -9.13 3.40 6.47
CA ARG A 72 -9.36 2.92 7.85
C ARG A 72 -10.56 1.96 8.09
N GLY A 73 -10.35 0.68 7.82
CA GLY A 73 -11.12 -0.41 8.43
C GLY A 73 -10.21 -1.24 9.35
N GLN A 74 -10.38 -1.15 10.67
CA GLN A 74 -9.59 -1.94 11.62
C GLN A 74 -9.97 -3.43 11.53
N TYR A 75 -9.18 -4.23 10.82
CA TYR A 75 -9.17 -5.68 11.01
C TYR A 75 -8.07 -6.01 12.02
N SER A 76 -8.43 -5.96 13.29
CA SER A 76 -7.59 -6.48 14.36
C SER A 76 -7.51 -8.01 14.23
N SER A 77 -6.29 -8.54 14.22
CA SER A 77 -6.00 -9.99 14.25
C SER A 77 -6.66 -10.73 15.44
N ALA A 78 -7.27 -10.02 16.39
CA ALA A 78 -8.05 -10.58 17.49
C ALA A 78 -9.43 -11.15 17.06
N ASP A 79 -9.89 -10.87 15.84
CA ASP A 79 -11.26 -11.17 15.43
C ASP A 79 -11.46 -12.55 14.77
N SER A 80 -10.37 -13.30 14.56
CA SER A 80 -10.42 -14.63 13.93
C SER A 80 -10.89 -15.75 14.87
N ASN A 81 -11.04 -15.50 16.18
CA ASN A 81 -11.35 -16.52 17.19
C ASN A 81 -12.75 -16.40 17.81
N LYS A 82 -13.70 -15.72 17.16
CA LYS A 82 -15.07 -15.54 17.68
C LYS A 82 -16.19 -16.14 16.80
N HIS A 83 -15.85 -17.13 15.97
CA HIS A 83 -16.86 -17.88 15.21
C HIS A 83 -16.66 -19.40 15.22
N LEU A 84 -16.13 -19.92 16.33
CA LEU A 84 -16.07 -21.36 16.56
C LEU A 84 -16.53 -21.74 17.98
N ILE A 85 -17.81 -21.43 18.29
CA ILE A 85 -18.62 -22.14 19.28
C ILE A 85 -20.07 -22.15 18.75
#